data_AF-A0A970WWD1-F1
#
_entry.id   AF-A0A970WWD1-F1
#
_cell.length_a   1.000
_cell.length_b   1.000
_cell.length_c   1.000
_cell.angle_alpha   90.00
_cell.angle_beta   90.00
_cell.angle_gamma   90.00
#
_symmetry.space_group_name_H-M   'P 1'
#
loop_
_entity.id
_entity.type
_entity.pdbx_description
1 polymer ?
#
loop_
_entity_poly.entity_id
_entity_poly.type
_entity_poly.pdbx_seq_one_letter_code
_entity_poly.pdbx_strand_id
1 'polypeptide(L)' 'MKERLETEEDYREALRRFMEILHNELDCEKVEELSKLILLMEIYEYENC' A
#
# COMPACT_ATOMS: atom_id res chain seq x y z
N MET A 1 9.43 2.05 2.37
CA MET A 1 8.12 2.59 1.94
C MET A 1 8.04 4.05 2.32
N LYS A 2 7.43 4.89 1.48
CA LYS A 2 7.16 6.30 1.82
C LYS A 2 6.24 6.39 3.03
N GLU A 3 6.33 7.47 3.79
CA GLU A 3 5.47 7.73 4.96
C GLU A 3 4.07 8.23 4.57
N ARG A 4 3.88 8.66 3.31
CA ARG A 4 2.62 9.15 2.75
C ARG A 4 2.59 8.97 1.23
N LEU A 5 1.39 8.83 0.66
CA LEU A 5 1.13 8.91 -0.78
C LEU A 5 0.65 10.32 -1.11
N GLU A 6 1.28 10.99 -2.08
CA GLU A 6 0.95 12.38 -2.43
C GLU A 6 0.38 12.49 -3.84
N THR A 7 0.75 11.57 -4.72
CA THR A 7 0.38 11.58 -6.14
C THR A 7 -0.35 10.31 -6.54
N GLU A 8 -1.08 10.37 -7.66
CA GLU A 8 -1.71 9.19 -8.24
C GLU A 8 -0.68 8.11 -8.60
N GLU A 9 0.53 8.50 -9.00
CA GLU A 9 1.60 7.54 -9.29
C GLU A 9 2.07 6.81 -8.03
N ASP A 10 2.18 7.51 -6.89
CA ASP A 10 2.49 6.89 -5.59
C ASP A 10 1.43 5.86 -5.21
N TYR A 11 0.15 6.20 -5.41
CA TYR A 11 -0.96 5.30 -5.16
C TYR A 11 -0.93 4.06 -6.07
N ARG A 12 -0.64 4.24 -7.37
CA ARG A 12 -0.47 3.12 -8.32
C ARG A 12 0.74 2.24 -7.98
N GLU A 13 1.82 2.79 -7.43
CA GLU A 13 2.96 2.03 -6.95
C GLU A 13 2.61 1.22 -5.70
N ALA A 14 1.93 1.83 -4.74
CA ALA A 14 1.42 1.15 -3.54
C ALA A 14 0.48 -0.01 -3.89
N LEU A 15 -0.42 0.19 -4.85
CA LEU A 15 -1.30 -0.86 -5.39
C LEU A 15 -0.53 -2.02 -6.02
N ARG A 16 0.52 -1.72 -6.81
CA ARG A 16 1.38 -2.76 -7.40
C ARG A 16 2.04 -3.59 -6.30
N ARG A 17 2.59 -2.93 -5.27
CA ARG A 17 3.21 -3.61 -4.14
C ARG A 17 2.22 -4.45 -3.34
N PHE A 18 1.01 -3.94 -3.12
CA PHE A 18 -0.08 -4.68 -2.48
C PHE A 18 -0.39 -5.98 -3.24
N MET A 19 -0.54 -5.92 -4.56
CA MET A 19 -0.77 -7.11 -5.40
C MET A 19 0.41 -8.09 -5.38
N GLU A 20 1.65 -7.59 -5.40
CA GLU A 20 2.84 -8.44 -5.27
C GLU A 20 2.84 -9.22 -3.96
N ILE A 21 2.51 -8.57 -2.84
CA ILE A 21 2.46 -9.23 -1.53
C ILE A 21 1.39 -10.32 -1.51
N LEU A 22 0.20 -10.04 -2.07
CA LEU A 22 -0.89 -11.03 -2.13
C LEU A 22 -0.58 -12.24 -3.02
N HIS A 23 0.21 -12.06 -4.07
CA HIS A 23 0.58 -13.15 -4.98
C HIS A 23 1.75 -14.01 -4.47
N ASN A 24 2.45 -13.59 -3.42
CA ASN A 24 3.51 -14.37 -2.80
C ASN A 24 3.00 -15.07 -1.52
N GLU A 25 3.67 -16.13 -1.06
CA GLU A 25 3.39 -16.70 0.26
C GLU A 25 3.57 -15.61 1.34
N LEU A 26 2.51 -15.33 2.08
CA LEU A 26 2.48 -14.37 3.18
C LEU A 26 3.27 -14.92 4.37
N ASP A 27 4.35 -14.23 4.71
CA ASP A 27 5.07 -14.40 5.97
C ASP A 27 4.73 -13.24 6.93
N CYS A 28 5.21 -13.27 8.17
CA CYS A 28 4.84 -12.25 9.15
C CYS A 28 5.31 -10.84 8.76
N GLU A 29 6.43 -10.71 8.05
CA GLU A 29 6.96 -9.41 7.60
C GLU A 29 6.05 -8.81 6.52
N LYS A 30 5.58 -9.63 5.59
CA LYS A 30 4.62 -9.21 4.55
C LYS A 30 3.27 -8.79 5.11
N VAL A 31 2.82 -9.38 6.23
CA VAL A 31 1.55 -8.98 6.88
C VAL A 31 1.65 -7.55 7.45
N GLU A 32 2.78 -7.20 8.07
CA GLU A 32 3.01 -5.84 8.58
C GLU A 32 3.12 -4.83 7.42
N GLU A 33 3.84 -5.19 6.36
CA GLU A 33 3.95 -4.37 5.15
C GLU A 33 2.58 -4.15 4.50
N LEU A 34 1.77 -5.20 4.36
CA LEU A 34 0.42 -5.13 3.81
C LEU A 34 -0.49 -4.20 4.62
N SER A 35 -0.44 -4.31 5.95
CA SER A 35 -1.23 -3.46 6.85
C SER A 35 -0.86 -1.98 6.70
N LYS A 36 0.44 -1.69 6.55
CA LYS A 36 0.93 -0.32 6.29
C LYS A 36 0.48 0.20 4.92
N LEU A 37 0.51 -0.65 3.88
CA LEU A 37 0.06 -0.28 2.53
C LEU A 37 -1.43 0.08 2.52
N ILE A 38 -2.26 -0.74 3.16
CA ILE A 38 -3.71 -0.48 3.28
C ILE A 38 -3.96 0.88 3.92
N LEU A 39 -3.33 1.15 5.07
CA LEU A 39 -3.50 2.42 5.78
C LEU A 39 -3.11 3.63 4.90
N LEU A 40 -1.98 3.54 4.19
CA LEU A 40 -1.52 4.62 3.31
C LEU A 40 -2.50 4.88 2.16
N MET A 41 -3.05 3.81 1.58
CA MET A 41 -4.03 3.88 0.50
C MET A 41 -5.37 4.46 1.00
N GLU A 42 -5.87 4.03 2.16
CA GLU A 42 -7.09 4.56 2.77
C GLU A 42 -6.98 6.05 3.07
N ILE A 43 -5.85 6.51 3.61
CA ILE A 43 -5.60 7.93 3.86
C ILE A 43 -5.65 8.72 2.55
N TYR A 44 -4.95 8.23 1.51
CA TYR A 44 -4.94 8.89 0.21
C TYR A 44 -6.33 8.97 -0.41
N GLU A 45 -7.08 7.87 -0.40
CA GLU A 45 -8.45 7.83 -0.91
C GLU A 45 -9.37 8.81 -0.18
N TYR A 46 -9.32 8.83 1.15
CA TYR A 46 -10.12 9.75 1.97
C TYR A 46 -9.83 11.23 1.66
N GLU A 47 -8.59 11.57 1.32
CA GLU A 47 -8.19 12.95 1.03
C GLU A 47 -8.49 13.38 -0.42
N ASN A 48 -8.69 12.43 -1.35
CA ASN A 48 -8.75 12.70 -2.79
C ASN A 48 -10.04 12.22 -3.50
N CYS A 49 -10.94 11.51 -2.82
CA CYS A 49 -12.25 11.06 -3.32
C CYS A 49 -13.40 11.57 -2.44
#